data_AF-A0A536YN61-F1
#
_entry.id   AF-A0A536YN61-F1
#
_cell.length_a   1.000
_cell.length_b   1.000
_cell.length_c   1.000
_cell.angle_alpha   90.00
_cell.angle_beta   90.00
_cell.angle_gamma   90.00
#
_symmetry.space_group_name_H-M   'P 1'
#
loop_
_entity.id
_entity.type
_entity.pdbx_description
1 polymer ?
#
loop_
_entity_poly.entity_id
_entity_poly.type
_entity_poly.pdbx_seq_one_letter_code
_entity_poly.pdbx_strand_id
1 'polypeptide(L)'
;MRRLARLCSLTLLLSPGLVAHAEPYNLGAFRLAVIDDPWRIEFQDGAKQVTRQDIEQVVRIVGATRGWKVANSTEGRMELTNAIREHTMSVELTYSATGYGIRYLQSTNLLYEERGGGTLRLIHSNYNGWVKDLVSGIHAGLGVSAQTTIGFAPLEKADAVPFLKEKGREAYKEFLSKQTPRAFAIAPNGAWASSSRSAPGSRQQLDVVGYAMESCNRRGNGECKLYALDERVVWRSEVKQ
;
A
#
# COMPACT_ATOMS: atom_id res chain seq x y z
N MET A 1 -32.74 27.64 -54.28
CA MET A 1 -32.92 26.74 -53.11
C MET A 1 -31.61 25.97 -52.85
N ARG A 2 -30.78 26.41 -51.91
CA ARG A 2 -29.59 25.67 -51.45
C ARG A 2 -29.77 25.39 -49.95
N ARG A 3 -29.92 24.13 -49.57
CA ARG A 3 -30.06 23.69 -48.17
C ARG A 3 -28.67 23.63 -47.55
N LEU A 4 -28.40 24.47 -46.55
CA LEU A 4 -27.22 24.40 -45.69
C LEU A 4 -27.43 23.26 -44.67
N ALA A 5 -26.66 22.19 -44.78
CA ALA A 5 -26.58 21.15 -43.77
C ALA A 5 -25.73 21.67 -42.60
N ARG A 6 -26.36 21.86 -41.43
CA ARG A 6 -25.65 22.13 -40.17
C ARG A 6 -24.99 20.83 -39.71
N LEU A 7 -23.67 20.74 -39.81
CA LEU A 7 -22.89 19.74 -39.08
C LEU A 7 -22.93 20.09 -37.59
N CYS A 8 -23.59 19.24 -36.80
CA CYS A 8 -23.54 19.29 -35.35
C CYS A 8 -22.27 18.53 -34.91
N SER A 9 -21.18 19.25 -34.64
CA SER A 9 -19.97 18.65 -34.08
C SER A 9 -20.24 18.21 -32.65
N LEU A 10 -20.39 16.91 -32.44
CA LEU A 10 -20.50 16.29 -31.12
C LEU A 10 -19.08 16.23 -30.51
N THR A 11 -18.71 17.24 -29.71
CA THR A 11 -17.46 17.22 -28.94
C THR A 11 -17.60 16.22 -27.79
N LEU A 12 -16.99 15.05 -27.95
CA LEU A 12 -16.80 14.09 -26.86
C LEU A 12 -15.84 14.71 -25.83
N LEU A 13 -16.38 15.21 -24.72
CA LEU A 13 -15.57 15.60 -23.56
C LEU A 13 -15.03 14.32 -22.92
N LEU A 14 -13.78 13.96 -23.24
CA LEU A 14 -13.01 13.04 -22.40
C LEU A 14 -12.87 13.70 -21.03
N SER A 15 -13.67 13.24 -20.07
CA SER A 15 -13.52 13.62 -18.68
C SER A 15 -12.19 13.03 -18.21
N PRO A 16 -11.21 13.84 -17.77
CA PRO A 16 -10.04 13.29 -17.10
C PRO A 16 -10.56 12.58 -15.85
N GLY A 17 -10.34 11.27 -15.78
CA GLY A 17 -10.58 10.53 -14.55
C GLY A 17 -9.80 11.22 -13.44
N LEU A 18 -10.52 11.85 -12.52
CA LEU A 18 -9.94 12.35 -11.27
C LEU A 18 -9.39 11.13 -10.55
N VAL A 19 -8.07 10.95 -10.65
CA VAL A 19 -7.35 10.07 -9.73
C VAL A 19 -7.64 10.63 -8.35
N ALA A 20 -8.45 9.93 -7.57
CA ALA A 20 -8.76 10.31 -6.21
C ALA A 20 -7.45 10.24 -5.42
N HIS A 21 -6.79 11.38 -5.24
CA HIS A 21 -5.74 11.50 -4.23
C HIS A 21 -6.43 11.27 -2.88
N ALA A 22 -6.07 10.19 -2.18
CA ALA A 22 -6.54 9.95 -0.83
C ALA A 22 -6.26 11.21 0.01
N GLU A 23 -7.31 11.83 0.56
CA GLU A 23 -7.12 12.99 1.44
C GLU A 23 -6.24 12.60 2.62
N PRO A 24 -5.35 13.50 3.08
CA PRO A 24 -4.44 13.17 4.17
C PRO A 24 -5.25 12.84 5.43
N TYR A 25 -5.10 11.59 5.90
CA TYR A 25 -5.52 11.17 7.22
C TYR A 25 -5.11 12.21 8.28
N ASN A 26 -5.97 12.47 9.28
CA ASN A 26 -5.50 13.18 10.47
C ASN A 26 -4.65 12.25 11.32
N LEU A 27 -3.37 12.14 10.98
CA LEU A 27 -2.44 11.34 11.75
C LEU A 27 -1.77 12.16 12.88
N GLY A 28 -2.21 13.40 13.08
CA GLY A 28 -1.70 14.31 14.12
C GLY A 28 -0.44 15.10 13.72
N ALA A 29 0.09 14.92 12.51
CA ALA A 29 1.26 15.64 12.03
C ALA A 29 1.24 15.89 10.51
N PHE A 30 1.67 17.07 10.09
CA PHE A 30 1.89 17.39 8.68
C PHE A 30 2.94 16.44 8.10
N ARG A 31 2.68 15.89 6.90
CA ARG A 31 3.52 14.92 6.15
C ARG A 31 3.58 13.50 6.71
N LEU A 32 2.95 13.20 7.84
CA LEU A 32 2.83 11.82 8.30
C LEU A 32 1.86 11.06 7.39
N ALA A 33 2.23 9.83 7.02
CA ALA A 33 1.45 8.97 6.15
C ALA A 33 1.55 7.52 6.62
N VAL A 34 0.55 6.71 6.24
CA VAL A 34 0.63 5.26 6.40
C VAL A 34 1.74 4.76 5.48
N ILE A 35 2.66 3.97 6.02
CA ILE A 35 3.75 3.39 5.23
C ILE A 35 3.18 2.47 4.13
N ASP A 36 3.72 2.59 2.92
CA ASP A 36 3.48 1.65 1.83
C ASP A 36 4.46 0.48 2.01
N ASP A 37 4.07 -0.55 2.77
CA ASP A 37 4.95 -1.67 3.13
C ASP A 37 4.18 -2.96 3.49
N PRO A 38 4.65 -4.15 3.09
CA PRO A 38 5.71 -4.40 2.10
C PRO A 38 5.21 -4.17 0.68
N TRP A 39 6.14 -3.88 -0.24
CA TRP A 39 5.90 -3.96 -1.68
C TRP A 39 6.20 -5.36 -2.15
N ARG A 40 5.31 -5.95 -2.94
CA ARG A 40 5.49 -7.26 -3.57
C ARG A 40 5.19 -7.16 -5.05
N ILE A 41 6.16 -7.52 -5.87
CA ILE A 41 6.10 -7.47 -7.32
C ILE A 41 6.23 -8.90 -7.81
N GLU A 42 5.16 -9.42 -8.40
CA GLU A 42 5.08 -10.79 -8.94
C GLU A 42 5.08 -10.71 -10.46
N PHE A 43 6.03 -11.39 -11.12
CA PHE A 43 6.09 -11.41 -12.58
C PHE A 43 4.94 -12.25 -13.15
N GLN A 44 4.33 -11.78 -14.24
CA GLN A 44 3.23 -12.48 -14.87
C GLN A 44 3.70 -13.64 -15.76
N ASP A 45 2.84 -14.64 -15.92
CA ASP A 45 3.11 -15.77 -16.82
C ASP A 45 3.36 -15.30 -18.26
N GLY A 46 4.33 -15.94 -18.93
CA GLY A 46 4.73 -15.55 -20.29
C GLY A 46 5.57 -14.27 -20.37
N ALA A 47 5.87 -13.62 -19.24
CA ALA A 47 6.88 -12.56 -19.22
C ALA A 47 8.25 -13.10 -19.65
N LYS A 48 9.09 -12.21 -20.19
CA LYS A 48 10.50 -12.48 -20.43
C LYS A 48 11.11 -13.12 -19.17
N GLN A 49 11.88 -14.19 -19.33
CA GLN A 49 12.59 -14.79 -18.21
C GLN A 49 13.56 -13.78 -17.62
N VAL A 50 13.38 -13.50 -16.33
CA VAL A 50 14.24 -12.63 -15.53
C VAL A 50 15.03 -13.51 -14.57
N THR A 51 16.35 -13.45 -14.66
CA THR A 51 17.23 -14.18 -13.77
C THR A 51 17.48 -13.40 -12.48
N ARG A 52 17.98 -14.07 -11.45
CA ARG A 52 18.45 -13.41 -10.21
C ARG A 52 19.53 -12.37 -10.51
N GLN A 53 20.42 -12.66 -11.45
CA GLN A 53 21.50 -11.75 -11.86
C GLN A 53 20.95 -10.49 -12.54
N ASP A 54 19.91 -10.61 -13.37
CA ASP A 54 19.25 -9.46 -13.99
C ASP A 54 18.65 -8.53 -12.92
N ILE A 55 17.96 -9.09 -11.93
CA ILE A 55 17.38 -8.31 -10.83
C ILE A 55 18.49 -7.62 -10.04
N GLU A 56 19.54 -8.35 -9.66
CA GLU A 56 20.68 -7.79 -8.94
C GLU A 56 21.33 -6.63 -9.70
N GLN A 57 21.60 -6.81 -10.99
CA GLN A 57 22.21 -5.78 -11.83
C GLN A 57 21.31 -4.54 -11.95
N VAL A 58 20.01 -4.74 -12.23
CA VAL A 58 19.06 -3.64 -12.35
C VAL A 58 18.91 -2.89 -11.03
N VAL A 59 18.79 -3.60 -9.89
CA VAL A 59 18.69 -2.98 -8.57
C VAL A 59 19.93 -2.14 -8.25
N ARG A 60 21.14 -2.64 -8.56
CA ARG A 60 22.39 -1.88 -8.35
C ARG A 60 22.44 -0.61 -9.19
N ILE A 61 22.09 -0.69 -10.48
CA ILE A 61 22.11 0.45 -11.40
C ILE A 61 21.03 1.46 -11.00
N VAL A 62 19.77 1.03 -10.94
CA VAL A 62 18.63 1.90 -10.63
C VAL A 62 18.77 2.49 -9.23
N GLY A 63 19.14 1.66 -8.24
CA GLY A 63 19.36 2.11 -6.88
C GLY A 63 20.34 3.26 -6.83
N ALA A 64 21.52 3.10 -7.44
CA ALA A 64 22.55 4.14 -7.47
C ALA A 64 22.06 5.44 -8.11
N THR A 65 21.32 5.37 -9.22
CA THR A 65 20.74 6.57 -9.88
C THR A 65 19.68 7.28 -9.03
N ARG A 66 19.13 6.62 -8.00
CA ARG A 66 18.07 7.13 -7.12
C ARG A 66 18.56 7.35 -5.68
N GLY A 67 19.88 7.34 -5.46
CA GLY A 67 20.49 7.56 -4.14
C GLY A 67 20.47 6.36 -3.19
N TRP A 68 20.00 5.20 -3.65
CA TRP A 68 20.06 3.95 -2.90
C TRP A 68 21.39 3.23 -3.12
N LYS A 69 21.98 2.71 -2.05
CA LYS A 69 23.24 1.96 -2.05
C LYS A 69 23.02 0.57 -1.48
N VAL A 70 23.69 -0.43 -2.06
CA VAL A 70 23.68 -1.78 -1.49
C VAL A 70 24.60 -1.81 -0.28
N ALA A 71 24.05 -1.96 0.92
CA ALA A 71 24.81 -2.07 2.16
C ALA A 71 25.25 -3.51 2.44
N ASN A 72 24.40 -4.49 2.11
CA ASN A 72 24.69 -5.91 2.23
C ASN A 72 23.98 -6.68 1.11
N SER A 73 24.55 -7.80 0.67
CA SER A 73 24.01 -8.64 -0.39
C SER A 73 24.35 -10.10 -0.15
N THR A 74 23.33 -10.94 -0.17
CA THR A 74 23.43 -12.40 -0.22
C THR A 74 22.59 -12.91 -1.38
N GLU A 75 22.64 -14.21 -1.67
CA GLU A 75 21.77 -14.77 -2.71
C GLU A 75 20.29 -14.52 -2.40
N GLY A 76 19.58 -13.91 -3.35
CA GLY A 76 18.13 -13.64 -3.23
C GLY A 76 17.74 -12.54 -2.23
N ARG A 77 18.72 -11.83 -1.63
CA ARG A 77 18.45 -10.77 -0.64
C ARG A 77 19.49 -9.64 -0.69
N MET A 78 19.03 -8.40 -0.62
CA MET A 78 19.86 -7.21 -0.47
C MET A 78 19.32 -6.30 0.62
N GLU A 79 20.22 -5.61 1.30
CA GLU A 79 19.87 -4.43 2.10
C GLU A 79 20.26 -3.18 1.31
N LEU A 80 19.29 -2.30 1.08
CA LEU A 80 19.48 -1.02 0.40
C LEU A 80 19.36 0.11 1.42
N THR A 81 20.32 1.03 1.41
CA THR A 81 20.31 2.24 2.25
C THR A 81 20.17 3.47 1.38
N ASN A 82 19.47 4.48 1.87
CA ASN A 82 19.44 5.81 1.23
C ASN A 82 19.54 6.87 2.32
N ALA A 83 20.27 7.93 2.03
CA ALA A 83 20.51 9.03 2.95
C ALA A 83 20.41 10.35 2.19
N ILE A 84 19.60 11.28 2.73
CA ILE A 84 19.40 12.61 2.17
C ILE A 84 19.38 13.62 3.30
N ARG A 85 20.40 14.51 3.30
CA ARG A 85 20.68 15.43 4.42
C ARG A 85 20.77 14.65 5.75
N GLU A 86 19.91 14.95 6.71
CA GLU A 86 19.80 14.29 8.01
C GLU A 86 18.88 13.06 8.05
N HIS A 87 18.19 12.73 6.96
CA HIS A 87 17.29 11.58 6.90
C HIS A 87 18.03 10.35 6.40
N THR A 88 17.88 9.24 7.12
CA THR A 88 18.40 7.92 6.71
C THR A 88 17.29 6.90 6.69
N MET A 89 17.38 5.95 5.77
CA MET A 89 16.49 4.80 5.69
C MET A 89 17.22 3.56 5.18
N SER A 90 16.77 2.39 5.61
CA SER A 90 17.12 1.13 4.97
C SER A 90 15.89 0.27 4.70
N VAL A 91 15.97 -0.49 3.61
CA VAL A 91 14.98 -1.46 3.19
C VAL A 91 15.67 -2.78 2.86
N GLU A 92 14.96 -3.88 3.06
CA GLU A 92 15.35 -5.17 2.55
C GLU A 92 14.65 -5.40 1.22
N LEU A 93 15.42 -5.81 0.21
CA LEU A 93 14.91 -6.32 -1.05
C LEU A 93 15.14 -7.83 -1.09
N THR A 94 14.06 -8.61 -1.20
CA THR A 94 14.12 -10.05 -1.46
C THR A 94 13.73 -10.32 -2.90
N TYR A 95 14.31 -11.32 -3.55
CA TYR A 95 14.04 -11.58 -4.96
C TYR A 95 14.26 -13.04 -5.35
N SER A 96 13.50 -13.46 -6.37
CA SER A 96 13.56 -14.78 -6.99
C SER A 96 13.33 -14.65 -8.50
N ALA A 97 13.27 -15.78 -9.21
CA ALA A 97 12.91 -15.78 -10.62
C ALA A 97 11.43 -15.38 -10.88
N THR A 98 10.59 -15.35 -9.84
CA THR A 98 9.16 -15.06 -9.95
C THR A 98 8.78 -13.63 -9.54
N GLY A 99 9.75 -12.85 -9.06
CA GLY A 99 9.47 -11.50 -8.59
C GLY A 99 10.46 -10.99 -7.55
N TYR A 100 10.10 -9.86 -6.95
CA TYR A 100 10.86 -9.27 -5.84
C TYR A 100 9.92 -8.58 -4.85
N GLY A 101 10.39 -8.38 -3.63
CA GLY A 101 9.70 -7.63 -2.60
C GLY A 101 10.63 -6.62 -1.94
N ILE A 102 10.09 -5.50 -1.50
CA ILE A 102 10.80 -4.49 -0.71
C ILE A 102 10.06 -4.32 0.60
N ARG A 103 10.79 -4.43 1.72
CA ARG A 103 10.25 -4.16 3.05
C ARG A 103 11.09 -3.15 3.83
N TYR A 104 10.41 -2.30 4.61
CA TYR A 104 11.04 -1.40 5.55
C TYR A 104 11.87 -2.16 6.59
N LEU A 105 13.05 -1.62 6.91
CA LEU A 105 13.89 -2.08 8.02
C LEU A 105 13.94 -1.04 9.14
N GLN A 106 14.47 0.14 8.84
CA GLN A 106 14.64 1.22 9.81
C GLN A 106 14.80 2.58 9.14
N SER A 107 14.66 3.64 9.94
CA SER A 107 14.90 5.02 9.52
C SER A 107 15.29 5.92 10.67
N THR A 108 15.91 7.05 10.35
CA THR A 108 16.17 8.16 11.28
C THR A 108 15.60 9.45 10.70
N ASN A 109 15.01 10.28 11.55
CA ASN A 109 14.38 11.56 11.19
C ASN A 109 13.25 11.45 10.16
N LEU A 110 12.56 10.30 10.08
CA LEU A 110 11.43 10.08 9.17
C LEU A 110 10.09 9.85 9.87
N LEU A 111 9.98 10.25 11.15
CA LEU A 111 8.72 10.16 11.92
C LEU A 111 8.14 8.72 11.97
N TYR A 112 9.01 7.70 11.90
CA TYR A 112 8.53 6.32 11.98
C TYR A 112 7.93 6.06 13.36
N GLU A 113 6.69 5.63 13.39
CA GLU A 113 6.00 5.20 14.60
C GLU A 113 5.00 4.09 14.29
N GLU A 114 4.68 3.29 15.30
CA GLU A 114 3.64 2.29 15.23
C GLU A 114 2.55 2.60 16.26
N ARG A 115 1.29 2.50 15.85
CA ARG A 115 0.11 2.69 16.69
C ARG A 115 -0.80 1.45 16.58
N GLY A 116 -1.72 1.30 17.53
CA GLY A 116 -2.72 0.21 17.49
C GLY A 116 -2.10 -1.18 17.47
N GLY A 117 -1.13 -1.44 18.36
CA GLY A 117 -0.49 -2.74 18.49
C GLY A 117 0.36 -3.15 17.27
N GLY A 118 0.95 -2.18 16.57
CA GLY A 118 1.84 -2.42 15.42
C GLY A 118 1.14 -2.49 14.07
N THR A 119 -0.19 -2.36 14.01
CA THR A 119 -0.96 -2.49 12.76
C THR A 119 -1.12 -1.19 12.00
N LEU A 120 -1.02 -0.03 12.66
CA LEU A 120 -0.94 1.26 12.00
C LEU A 120 0.51 1.76 12.04
N ARG A 121 1.24 1.58 10.94
CA ARG A 121 2.64 2.00 10.81
C ARG A 121 2.70 3.28 10.01
N LEU A 122 3.31 4.30 10.59
CA LEU A 122 3.33 5.65 10.04
C LEU A 122 4.77 6.07 9.76
N ILE A 123 4.94 6.90 8.75
CA ILE A 123 6.24 7.44 8.33
C ILE A 123 6.03 8.76 7.58
N HIS A 124 7.08 9.56 7.47
CA HIS A 124 7.08 10.75 6.62
C HIS A 124 6.80 10.36 5.16
N SER A 125 5.78 10.98 4.55
CA SER A 125 5.27 10.71 3.20
C SER A 125 6.33 10.63 2.10
N ASN A 126 7.40 11.44 2.16
CA ASN A 126 8.53 11.32 1.22
C ASN A 126 9.14 9.91 1.16
N TYR A 127 9.15 9.14 2.26
CA TYR A 127 9.62 7.76 2.25
C TYR A 127 8.85 6.91 1.23
N ASN A 128 7.51 6.98 1.25
CA ASN A 128 6.68 6.25 0.30
C ASN A 128 6.99 6.69 -1.13
N GLY A 129 7.24 7.98 -1.36
CA GLY A 129 7.68 8.51 -2.64
C GLY A 129 9.01 7.89 -3.10
N TRP A 130 10.02 7.86 -2.24
CA TRP A 130 11.34 7.30 -2.57
C TRP A 130 11.30 5.79 -2.85
N VAL A 131 10.50 5.03 -2.11
CA VAL A 131 10.33 3.59 -2.38
C VAL A 131 9.54 3.37 -3.67
N LYS A 132 8.48 4.15 -3.92
CA LYS A 132 7.72 4.10 -5.18
C LYS A 132 8.61 4.39 -6.39
N ASP A 133 9.47 5.40 -6.29
CA ASP A 133 10.42 5.74 -7.35
C ASP A 133 11.44 4.63 -7.61
N LEU A 134 11.95 4.00 -6.53
CA LEU A 134 12.82 2.83 -6.62
C LEU A 134 12.12 1.66 -7.32
N VAL A 135 10.91 1.30 -6.89
CA VAL A 135 10.11 0.22 -7.49
C VAL A 135 9.83 0.51 -8.96
N SER A 136 9.42 1.73 -9.30
CA SER A 136 9.13 2.13 -10.68
C SER A 136 10.37 2.04 -11.56
N GLY A 137 11.54 2.43 -11.04
CA GLY A 137 12.81 2.29 -11.75
C GLY A 137 13.22 0.84 -11.98
N ILE A 138 13.08 -0.03 -10.96
CA ILE A 138 13.40 -1.46 -11.10
C ILE A 138 12.46 -2.11 -12.11
N HIS A 139 11.16 -1.82 -12.03
CA HIS A 139 10.17 -2.32 -12.97
C HIS A 139 10.51 -1.92 -14.42
N ALA A 140 10.82 -0.64 -14.65
CA ALA A 140 11.24 -0.14 -15.96
C ALA A 140 12.55 -0.79 -16.45
N GLY A 141 13.53 -0.99 -15.56
CA GLY A 141 14.81 -1.61 -15.90
C GLY A 141 14.69 -3.11 -16.23
N LEU A 142 13.76 -3.82 -15.60
CA LEU A 142 13.48 -5.22 -15.92
C LEU A 142 12.66 -5.38 -17.20
N GLY A 143 11.75 -4.44 -17.48
CA GLY A 143 10.94 -4.45 -18.71
C GLY A 143 10.00 -5.65 -18.82
N VAL A 144 9.47 -6.13 -17.68
CA VAL A 144 8.56 -7.27 -17.60
C VAL A 144 7.20 -6.88 -17.06
N SER A 145 6.15 -7.55 -17.54
CA SER A 145 4.82 -7.40 -16.96
C SER A 145 4.78 -8.00 -15.56
N ALA A 146 4.24 -7.24 -14.60
CA ALA A 146 4.23 -7.64 -13.20
C ALA A 146 2.99 -7.11 -12.47
N GLN A 147 2.48 -7.91 -11.53
CA GLN A 147 1.46 -7.52 -10.57
C GLN A 147 2.14 -6.86 -9.36
N THR A 148 1.69 -5.68 -8.94
CA THR A 148 2.18 -5.03 -7.71
C THR A 148 1.12 -5.11 -6.62
N THR A 149 1.52 -5.59 -5.45
CA THR A 149 0.70 -5.58 -4.23
C THR A 149 1.44 -4.80 -3.14
N ILE A 150 0.74 -3.88 -2.47
CA ILE A 150 1.24 -3.18 -1.28
C ILE A 150 0.48 -3.71 -0.06
N GLY A 151 1.22 -4.10 0.97
CA GLY A 151 0.67 -4.69 2.20
C GLY A 151 0.89 -6.19 2.30
N PHE A 152 0.28 -6.82 3.29
CA PHE A 152 0.60 -8.20 3.72
C PHE A 152 -0.28 -9.29 3.06
N ALA A 153 -1.38 -8.95 2.40
CA ALA A 153 -2.19 -9.87 1.60
C ALA A 153 -2.91 -9.14 0.45
N PRO A 154 -3.38 -9.84 -0.60
CA PRO A 154 -4.29 -9.27 -1.59
C PRO A 154 -5.60 -8.81 -0.93
N LEU A 155 -6.04 -7.60 -1.21
CA LEU A 155 -7.16 -6.96 -0.51
C LEU A 155 -8.50 -7.65 -0.82
N GLU A 156 -8.69 -8.09 -2.06
CA GLU A 156 -9.91 -8.68 -2.59
C GLU A 156 -10.24 -10.07 -2.04
N LYS A 157 -9.31 -10.72 -1.31
CA LYS A 157 -9.50 -12.08 -0.76
C LYS A 157 -10.26 -12.08 0.56
N ALA A 158 -11.57 -11.81 0.50
CA ALA A 158 -12.47 -11.78 1.65
C ALA A 158 -12.50 -13.11 2.45
N ASP A 159 -12.25 -14.23 1.78
CA ASP A 159 -12.21 -15.57 2.37
C ASP A 159 -10.92 -15.86 3.16
N ALA A 160 -9.86 -15.11 2.89
CA ALA A 160 -8.57 -15.17 3.58
C ALA A 160 -8.49 -14.26 4.82
N VAL A 161 -9.53 -13.44 5.09
CA VAL A 161 -9.53 -12.57 6.27
C VAL A 161 -9.66 -13.41 7.55
N PRO A 162 -8.71 -13.30 8.51
CA PRO A 162 -8.73 -14.10 9.73
C PRO A 162 -9.98 -13.87 10.58
N PHE A 163 -10.41 -14.90 11.31
CA PHE A 163 -11.46 -14.88 12.34
C PHE A 163 -12.89 -14.54 11.87
N LEU A 164 -13.07 -14.05 10.64
CA LEU A 164 -14.37 -13.67 10.13
C LEU A 164 -15.25 -14.88 9.81
N LYS A 165 -16.44 -14.87 10.41
CA LYS A 165 -17.60 -15.69 10.03
C LYS A 165 -18.31 -15.09 8.81
N GLU A 166 -19.34 -15.77 8.30
CA GLU A 166 -20.06 -15.36 7.08
C GLU A 166 -20.46 -13.88 7.05
N LYS A 167 -21.17 -13.40 8.10
CA LYS A 167 -21.56 -11.99 8.20
C LYS A 167 -20.38 -11.01 8.17
N GLY A 168 -19.23 -11.41 8.73
CA GLY A 168 -18.02 -10.60 8.67
C GLY A 168 -17.42 -10.56 7.27
N ARG A 169 -17.45 -11.68 6.54
CA ARG A 169 -17.01 -11.76 5.14
C ARG A 169 -17.91 -10.92 4.23
N GLU A 170 -19.22 -10.93 4.46
CA GLU A 170 -20.16 -10.04 3.78
C GLU A 170 -19.85 -8.57 4.05
N ALA A 171 -19.63 -8.20 5.31
CA ALA A 171 -19.24 -6.84 5.67
C ALA A 171 -17.88 -6.43 5.09
N TYR A 172 -16.94 -7.36 4.98
CA TYR A 172 -15.66 -7.09 4.32
C TYR A 172 -15.85 -6.83 2.82
N LYS A 173 -16.67 -7.63 2.12
CA LYS A 173 -17.04 -7.37 0.72
C LYS A 173 -17.71 -5.99 0.57
N GLU A 174 -18.56 -5.61 1.52
CA GLU A 174 -19.15 -4.27 1.55
C GLU A 174 -18.08 -3.18 1.71
N PHE A 175 -17.13 -3.37 2.65
CA PHE A 175 -15.98 -2.50 2.85
C PHE A 175 -15.17 -2.27 1.56
N LEU A 176 -14.93 -3.32 0.76
CA LEU A 176 -14.20 -3.24 -0.51
C LEU A 176 -14.87 -2.31 -1.54
N SER A 177 -16.18 -2.09 -1.42
CA SER A 177 -16.95 -1.19 -2.28
C SER A 177 -16.97 0.27 -1.82
N LYS A 178 -16.51 0.57 -0.59
CA LYS A 178 -16.60 1.93 -0.02
C LYS A 178 -15.54 2.87 -0.57
N GLN A 179 -15.81 4.17 -0.57
CA GLN A 179 -14.81 5.17 -0.93
C GLN A 179 -13.74 5.30 0.14
N THR A 180 -12.53 5.68 -0.27
CA THR A 180 -11.45 6.06 0.64
C THR A 180 -11.71 7.48 1.21
N PRO A 181 -11.20 7.79 2.43
CA PRO A 181 -10.54 6.87 3.34
C PRO A 181 -11.49 5.82 3.94
N ARG A 182 -11.00 4.60 4.16
CA ARG A 182 -11.76 3.48 4.77
C ARG A 182 -10.87 2.55 5.59
N ALA A 183 -11.36 2.02 6.70
CA ALA A 183 -10.65 1.09 7.58
C ALA A 183 -11.52 -0.12 7.95
N PHE A 184 -10.88 -1.26 8.15
CA PHE A 184 -11.52 -2.50 8.62
C PHE A 184 -10.69 -3.11 9.74
N ALA A 185 -11.32 -3.32 10.91
CA ALA A 185 -10.69 -3.91 12.09
C ALA A 185 -11.32 -5.27 12.42
N ILE A 186 -10.50 -6.20 12.93
CA ILE A 186 -10.91 -7.56 13.30
C ILE A 186 -10.31 -7.97 14.66
N ALA A 187 -10.92 -8.93 15.33
CA ALA A 187 -10.40 -9.54 16.57
C ALA A 187 -10.46 -11.09 16.52
N PRO A 188 -9.64 -11.80 17.33
CA PRO A 188 -9.62 -13.27 17.40
C PRO A 188 -10.97 -13.93 17.71
N ASN A 189 -11.82 -13.25 18.49
CA ASN A 189 -13.17 -13.74 18.83
C ASN A 189 -14.19 -13.58 17.68
N GLY A 190 -13.77 -13.08 16.53
CA GLY A 190 -14.60 -12.84 15.34
C GLY A 190 -15.35 -11.51 15.34
N ALA A 191 -15.09 -10.61 16.30
CA ALA A 191 -15.56 -9.23 16.23
C ALA A 191 -14.89 -8.50 15.06
N TRP A 192 -15.64 -7.59 14.45
CA TRP A 192 -15.17 -6.75 13.36
C TRP A 192 -15.94 -5.43 13.34
N ALA A 193 -15.35 -4.42 12.72
CA ALA A 193 -16.07 -3.22 12.31
C ALA A 193 -15.36 -2.57 11.13
N SER A 194 -16.13 -1.86 10.31
CA SER A 194 -15.63 -1.02 9.23
C SER A 194 -16.02 0.43 9.46
N SER A 195 -15.18 1.35 8.99
CA SER A 195 -15.50 2.77 8.88
C SER A 195 -15.04 3.28 7.52
N SER A 196 -15.82 4.16 6.90
CA SER A 196 -15.49 4.71 5.59
C SER A 196 -16.09 6.10 5.44
N ARG A 197 -15.58 6.86 4.48
CA ARG A 197 -16.21 8.12 4.11
C ARG A 197 -17.62 7.92 3.59
N SER A 198 -18.58 8.60 4.22
CA SER A 198 -20.01 8.50 3.88
C SER A 198 -20.43 9.39 2.69
N ALA A 199 -19.74 10.51 2.43
CA ALA A 199 -20.06 11.42 1.32
C ALA A 199 -18.83 12.16 0.75
N PRO A 200 -18.72 12.36 -0.58
CA PRO A 200 -17.73 13.24 -1.18
C PRO A 200 -17.88 14.69 -0.72
N GLY A 201 -16.79 15.36 -0.35
CA GLY A 201 -16.79 16.79 -0.01
C GLY A 201 -17.24 17.15 1.41
N SER A 202 -17.43 16.17 2.30
CA SER A 202 -17.59 16.47 3.73
C SER A 202 -16.31 17.12 4.25
N ARG A 203 -16.38 18.38 4.70
CA ARG A 203 -15.24 19.06 5.36
C ARG A 203 -14.85 18.40 6.68
N GLN A 204 -15.67 17.48 7.19
CA GLN A 204 -15.38 16.76 8.41
C GLN A 204 -14.25 15.77 8.14
N GLN A 205 -13.12 16.05 8.77
CA GLN A 205 -11.99 15.14 8.82
C GLN A 205 -12.42 13.87 9.55
N LEU A 206 -12.36 12.72 8.87
CA LEU A 206 -12.82 11.43 9.39
C LEU A 206 -11.62 10.59 9.86
N ASP A 207 -11.55 10.30 11.16
CA ASP A 207 -10.65 9.28 11.70
C ASP A 207 -11.26 7.87 11.51
N VAL A 208 -11.21 7.37 10.28
CA VAL A 208 -11.78 6.05 9.96
C VAL A 208 -11.11 4.92 10.73
N VAL A 209 -9.83 5.04 11.06
CA VAL A 209 -9.10 4.02 11.84
C VAL A 209 -9.62 4.00 13.27
N GLY A 210 -9.67 5.16 13.94
CA GLY A 210 -10.19 5.27 15.30
C GLY A 210 -11.61 4.72 15.42
N TYR A 211 -12.51 5.12 14.52
CA TYR A 211 -13.90 4.64 14.52
C TYR A 211 -14.02 3.13 14.29
N ALA A 212 -13.25 2.56 13.35
CA ALA A 212 -13.27 1.12 13.09
C ALA A 212 -12.76 0.34 14.31
N MET A 213 -11.65 0.78 14.92
CA MET A 213 -11.05 0.14 16.09
C MET A 213 -11.97 0.22 17.32
N GLU A 214 -12.54 1.39 17.61
CA GLU A 214 -13.46 1.58 18.74
C GLU A 214 -14.72 0.74 18.56
N SER A 215 -15.33 0.78 17.38
CA SER A 215 -16.57 0.04 17.09
C SER A 215 -16.36 -1.47 17.15
N CYS A 216 -15.22 -1.97 16.66
CA CYS A 216 -14.84 -3.37 16.76
C CYS A 216 -14.71 -3.77 18.25
N ASN A 217 -14.01 -2.96 19.04
CA ASN A 217 -13.72 -3.26 20.44
C ASN A 217 -14.94 -3.27 21.36
N ARG A 218 -16.10 -2.74 20.93
CA ARG A 218 -17.38 -2.95 21.63
C ARG A 218 -17.75 -4.43 21.79
N ARG A 219 -17.20 -5.29 20.93
CA ARG A 219 -17.40 -6.76 20.96
C ARG A 219 -16.08 -7.54 20.92
N GLY A 220 -14.95 -6.87 20.70
CA GLY A 220 -13.63 -7.48 20.52
C GLY A 220 -12.77 -7.57 21.78
N ASN A 221 -13.29 -7.24 22.96
CA ASN A 221 -12.58 -7.34 24.25
C ASN A 221 -11.24 -6.59 24.31
N GLY A 222 -11.07 -5.51 23.53
CA GLY A 222 -9.81 -4.77 23.46
C GLY A 222 -8.75 -5.41 22.55
N GLU A 223 -9.05 -6.55 21.92
CA GLU A 223 -8.11 -7.31 21.09
C GLU A 223 -8.22 -6.97 19.59
N CYS A 224 -9.08 -6.02 19.20
CA CYS A 224 -9.19 -5.65 17.80
C CYS A 224 -7.88 -5.05 17.30
N LYS A 225 -7.45 -5.47 16.11
CA LYS A 225 -6.35 -4.82 15.38
C LYS A 225 -6.82 -4.44 13.98
N LEU A 226 -6.14 -3.46 13.39
CA LEU A 226 -6.45 -2.99 12.04
C LEU A 226 -6.05 -4.09 11.04
N TYR A 227 -6.99 -4.48 10.18
CA TYR A 227 -6.76 -5.47 9.14
C TYR A 227 -6.44 -4.84 7.79
N ALA A 228 -7.32 -3.94 7.34
CA ALA A 228 -7.18 -3.25 6.07
C ALA A 228 -7.39 -1.74 6.23
N LEU A 229 -6.67 -0.97 5.43
CA LEU A 229 -6.76 0.48 5.35
C LEU A 229 -6.72 0.86 3.88
N ASP A 230 -7.75 1.52 3.38
CA ASP A 230 -7.95 1.83 1.97
C ASP A 230 -7.82 0.61 1.04
N GLU A 231 -6.70 0.54 0.35
CA GLU A 231 -6.40 -0.42 -0.72
C GLU A 231 -5.36 -1.46 -0.30
N ARG A 232 -5.01 -1.51 1.00
CA ARG A 232 -3.95 -2.39 1.50
C ARG A 232 -4.36 -3.17 2.73
N VAL A 233 -3.88 -4.41 2.83
CA VAL A 233 -3.91 -5.21 4.05
C VAL A 233 -2.70 -4.85 4.91
N VAL A 234 -2.93 -4.32 6.11
CA VAL A 234 -1.89 -3.92 7.07
C VAL A 234 -1.66 -4.97 8.17
N TRP A 235 -2.48 -6.01 8.18
CA TRP A 235 -2.39 -7.11 9.14
C TRP A 235 -1.14 -7.96 8.93
N ARG A 236 -0.29 -8.02 9.96
CA ARG A 236 0.80 -8.99 10.05
C ARG A 236 0.26 -10.22 10.76
N SER A 237 0.17 -11.36 10.07
CA SER A 237 -0.03 -12.63 10.75
C SER A 237 1.07 -12.76 11.81
N GLU A 238 0.70 -13.02 13.06
CA GLU A 238 1.67 -13.36 14.09
C GLU A 238 2.35 -14.67 13.65
N VAL A 239 3.48 -14.52 12.96
CA VAL A 239 4.41 -15.63 12.77
C VAL A 239 4.94 -15.85 14.17
N LYS A 240 4.44 -16.88 14.86
CA LYS A 240 5.18 -17.46 15.98
C LYS A 240 6.54 -17.87 15.38
N GLN A 241 7.58 -17.12 15.73
CA GLN A 241 8.95 -17.56 15.52
C GLN A 241 9.18 -18.84 16.31
#